data_AF-A0A2B8A094-F1
#
_entry.id   AF-A0A2B8A094-F1
#
_cell.length_a   1.000
_cell.length_b   1.000
_cell.length_c   1.000
_cell.angle_alpha   90.00
_cell.angle_beta   90.00
_cell.angle_gamma   90.00
#
_symmetry.space_group_name_H-M   'P 1'
#
loop_
_entity.id
_entity.type
_entity.pdbx_description
1 polymer ?
#
loop_
_entity_poly.entity_id
_entity_poly.type
_entity_poly.pdbx_seq_one_letter_code
_entity_poly.pdbx_strand_id
1 'polypeptide(L)'
;MKLLLILLLLLPDPIKLMKINKLKSEAQTAFQNKNYKEAAAKYRILRDSLGVNEEAVTLDLAHSYFQLHDTAQAPSLYQSLSASAAPSIRSIARQQLGVLADQANQPEKALEHF
;
A
#
# COMPACT_ATOMS: atom_id res chain seq x y z
N MET A 1 28.02 21.79 -21.11
CA MET A 1 26.61 21.94 -21.52
C MET A 1 25.88 20.61 -21.74
N LYS A 2 26.46 19.63 -22.46
CA LYS A 2 25.83 18.29 -22.65
C LYS A 2 25.52 17.52 -21.36
N LEU A 3 26.40 17.57 -20.35
CA LEU A 3 26.16 16.95 -19.04
C LEU A 3 24.99 17.56 -18.26
N LEU A 4 24.74 18.87 -18.42
CA LEU A 4 23.64 19.57 -17.74
C LEU A 4 22.27 19.18 -18.32
N LEU A 5 22.21 18.93 -19.64
CA LEU A 5 21.01 18.47 -20.35
C LEU A 5 20.65 17.02 -20.00
N ILE A 6 21.64 16.15 -19.78
CA ILE A 6 21.44 14.76 -19.35
C ILE A 6 20.90 14.72 -17.92
N LEU A 7 21.37 15.63 -17.05
CA LEU A 7 20.88 15.74 -15.67
C LEU A 7 19.41 16.18 -15.62
N LEU A 8 18.95 17.00 -16.57
CA LEU A 8 17.56 17.46 -16.66
C LEU A 8 16.59 16.33 -17.01
N LEU A 9 17.03 15.31 -17.76
CA LEU A 9 16.23 14.14 -18.15
C LEU A 9 15.99 13.16 -16.99
N LEU A 10 16.73 13.31 -15.88
CA LEU A 10 16.57 12.49 -14.68
C LEU A 10 15.56 13.09 -13.69
N LEU A 11 15.06 14.31 -13.95
CA LEU A 11 14.05 14.93 -13.10
C LEU A 11 12.69 14.23 -13.30
N PRO A 12 11.95 13.92 -12.22
CA PRO A 12 10.61 13.36 -12.36
C PRO A 12 9.70 14.33 -13.11
N ASP A 13 8.91 13.82 -14.05
CA ASP A 13 7.93 14.61 -14.79
C ASP A 13 6.94 15.29 -13.81
N PRO A 14 6.89 16.64 -13.76
CA PRO A 14 6.04 17.36 -12.82
C PRO A 14 4.55 17.04 -13.02
N ILE A 15 4.10 16.77 -14.25
CA ILE A 15 2.71 16.38 -14.53
C ILE A 15 2.41 15.01 -13.91
N LYS A 16 3.36 14.07 -14.02
CA LYS A 16 3.25 12.75 -13.39
C LYS A 16 3.21 12.86 -11.87
N LEU A 17 4.05 13.71 -11.27
CA LEU A 17 4.05 13.94 -9.81
C LEU A 17 2.73 14.52 -9.32
N MET A 18 2.18 15.52 -10.02
CA MET A 18 0.87 16.08 -9.68
C MET A 18 -0.23 15.03 -9.74
N LYS A 19 -0.23 14.17 -10.77
CA LYS A 19 -1.18 13.06 -10.91
C LYS A 19 -1.06 12.06 -9.75
N ILE A 20 0.16 11.69 -9.35
CA ILE A 20 0.41 10.79 -8.22
C ILE A 20 -0.16 11.38 -6.93
N ASN A 21 0.18 12.64 -6.62
CA ASN A 21 -0.27 13.28 -5.37
C ASN A 21 -1.80 13.44 -5.33
N LYS A 22 -2.42 13.80 -6.46
CA LYS A 22 -3.88 13.84 -6.59
C LYS A 22 -4.49 12.47 -6.30
N LEU A 23 -3.99 11.40 -6.92
CA LEU A 23 -4.54 10.05 -6.71
C LEU A 23 -4.37 9.56 -5.27
N LYS A 24 -3.25 9.87 -4.61
CA LYS A 24 -3.04 9.56 -3.19
C LYS A 24 -4.08 10.24 -2.31
N SER A 25 -4.28 11.55 -2.51
CA SER A 25 -5.27 12.31 -1.76
C SER A 25 -6.68 11.76 -1.99
N GLU A 26 -7.07 11.47 -3.23
CA GLU A 26 -8.39 10.91 -3.53
C GLU A 26 -8.59 9.49 -2.98
N ALA A 27 -7.53 8.67 -2.95
CA ALA A 27 -7.58 7.33 -2.37
C ALA A 27 -7.79 7.40 -0.85
N GLN A 28 -7.05 8.29 -0.18
CA GLN A 28 -7.18 8.54 1.25
C GLN A 28 -8.57 9.08 1.61
N THR A 29 -9.09 10.05 0.85
CA THR A 29 -10.46 10.57 1.04
C THR A 29 -11.51 9.47 0.85
N ALA A 30 -11.37 8.63 -0.17
CA ALA A 30 -12.27 7.49 -0.38
C ALA A 30 -12.23 6.51 0.81
N PHE A 31 -11.05 6.21 1.33
CA PHE A 31 -10.88 5.34 2.50
C PHE A 31 -11.55 5.92 3.74
N GLN A 32 -11.33 7.22 4.02
CA GLN A 32 -11.94 7.93 5.15
C GLN A 32 -13.47 7.96 5.06
N ASN A 33 -14.01 8.07 3.85
CA ASN A 33 -15.45 8.00 3.57
C ASN A 33 -15.99 6.56 3.55
N LYS A 34 -15.19 5.56 3.95
CA LYS A 34 -15.52 4.13 3.93
C LYS A 34 -15.81 3.58 2.53
N ASN A 35 -15.45 4.31 1.47
CA ASN A 35 -15.51 3.81 0.10
C ASN A 35 -14.25 3.00 -0.22
N TYR A 36 -14.11 1.86 0.44
CA TYR A 36 -12.89 1.03 0.38
C TYR A 36 -12.62 0.45 -1.01
N LYS A 37 -13.68 0.19 -1.80
CA LYS A 37 -13.55 -0.27 -3.18
C LYS A 37 -12.90 0.80 -4.06
N GLU A 38 -13.32 2.04 -3.92
CA GLU A 38 -12.73 3.16 -4.64
C GLU A 38 -11.30 3.46 -4.16
N ALA A 39 -11.05 3.40 -2.85
CA ALA A 39 -9.70 3.53 -2.30
C ALA A 39 -8.74 2.47 -2.88
N ALA A 40 -9.12 1.19 -2.82
CA ALA A 40 -8.33 0.09 -3.36
C ALA A 40 -8.05 0.26 -4.87
N ALA A 41 -9.04 0.69 -5.65
CA ALA A 41 -8.86 0.94 -7.08
C ALA A 41 -7.80 2.03 -7.34
N LYS A 42 -7.84 3.15 -6.59
CA LYS A 42 -6.87 4.23 -6.75
C LYS A 42 -5.46 3.85 -6.28
N TYR A 43 -5.34 3.17 -5.14
CA TYR A 43 -4.04 2.67 -4.67
C TYR A 43 -3.44 1.63 -5.63
N ARG A 44 -4.26 0.79 -6.27
CA ARG A 44 -3.79 -0.08 -7.37
C ARG A 44 -3.28 0.70 -8.57
N ILE A 45 -3.95 1.76 -8.99
CA ILE A 45 -3.46 2.59 -10.10
C ILE A 45 -2.10 3.21 -9.74
N LEU A 46 -1.94 3.71 -8.51
CA LEU A 46 -0.66 4.24 -8.02
C LEU A 46 0.47 3.21 -8.14
N ARG A 47 0.24 2.01 -7.61
CA ARG A 47 1.27 0.96 -7.58
C ARG A 47 1.49 0.31 -8.94
N ASP A 48 0.44 -0.25 -9.53
CA ASP A 48 0.54 -1.15 -10.68
C ASP A 48 0.69 -0.38 -12.00
N SER A 49 0.11 0.82 -12.11
CA SER A 49 0.12 1.60 -13.36
C SER A 49 1.10 2.77 -13.35
N LEU A 50 1.25 3.47 -12.22
CA LEU A 50 2.15 4.63 -12.12
C LEU A 50 3.54 4.28 -11.57
N GLY A 51 3.71 3.06 -11.04
CA GLY A 51 4.99 2.55 -10.52
C GLY A 51 5.39 3.19 -9.21
N VAL A 52 4.44 3.59 -8.37
CA VAL A 52 4.71 4.16 -7.04
C VAL A 52 5.11 3.02 -6.11
N ASN A 53 6.39 2.96 -5.75
CA ASN A 53 7.00 1.90 -4.94
C ASN A 53 7.08 2.27 -3.45
N GLU A 54 6.20 3.14 -2.98
CA GLU A 54 6.15 3.54 -1.58
C GLU A 54 5.41 2.47 -0.76
N GLU A 55 6.07 1.92 0.27
CA GLU A 55 5.45 0.89 1.12
C GLU A 55 4.15 1.36 1.79
N ALA A 56 4.01 2.66 2.06
CA ALA A 56 2.77 3.25 2.57
C ALA A 56 1.58 3.08 1.61
N VAL A 57 1.81 3.21 0.29
CA VAL A 57 0.77 2.97 -0.73
C VAL A 57 0.34 1.50 -0.73
N THR A 58 1.30 0.59 -0.57
CA THR A 58 1.01 -0.85 -0.44
C THR A 58 0.27 -1.17 0.85
N LEU A 59 0.63 -0.52 1.97
CA LEU A 59 -0.03 -0.70 3.27
C LEU A 59 -1.48 -0.20 3.23
N ASP A 60 -1.72 0.99 2.67
CA ASP A 60 -3.07 1.54 2.53
C ASP A 60 -3.94 0.69 1.57
N LEU A 61 -3.34 0.11 0.53
CA LEU A 61 -4.01 -0.86 -0.32
C LEU A 61 -4.39 -2.12 0.46
N ALA A 62 -3.49 -2.65 1.29
CA ALA A 62 -3.76 -3.79 2.16
C ALA A 62 -4.89 -3.49 3.15
N HIS A 63 -4.90 -2.30 3.78
CA HIS A 63 -5.98 -1.83 4.63
C HIS A 63 -7.31 -1.72 3.88
N SER A 64 -7.30 -1.20 2.65
CA SER A 64 -8.49 -1.11 1.82
C SER A 64 -9.07 -2.50 1.52
N TYR A 65 -8.22 -3.46 1.19
CA TYR A 65 -8.64 -4.86 0.97
C TYR A 65 -9.11 -5.55 2.25
N PHE A 66 -8.48 -5.27 3.38
CA PHE A 66 -8.89 -5.80 4.67
C PHE A 66 -10.32 -5.36 5.03
N GLN A 67 -10.64 -4.08 4.83
CA GLN A 67 -12.00 -3.55 5.04
C GLN A 67 -13.05 -4.11 4.06
N LEU A 68 -12.60 -4.61 2.91
CA LEU A 68 -13.45 -5.31 1.94
C LEU A 68 -13.59 -6.81 2.24
N HIS A 69 -12.97 -7.30 3.32
CA HIS A 69 -12.87 -8.73 3.65
C HIS A 69 -12.25 -9.57 2.51
N ASP A 70 -11.34 -8.97 1.73
CA ASP A 70 -10.63 -9.68 0.66
C ASP A 70 -9.54 -10.59 1.27
N THR A 71 -9.88 -11.87 1.40
CA THR A 71 -9.03 -12.90 2.01
C THR A 71 -7.89 -13.37 1.10
N ALA A 72 -7.78 -12.87 -0.13
CA ALA A 72 -6.68 -13.17 -1.03
C ALA A 72 -5.66 -12.03 -1.04
N GLN A 73 -6.12 -10.81 -1.30
CA GLN A 73 -5.24 -9.65 -1.50
C GLN A 73 -4.68 -9.11 -0.18
N ALA A 74 -5.52 -8.90 0.85
CA ALA A 74 -5.03 -8.31 2.09
C ALA A 74 -3.91 -9.14 2.76
N PRO A 75 -4.05 -10.45 2.98
CA PRO A 75 -2.97 -11.25 3.56
C PRO A 75 -1.69 -11.22 2.73
N SER A 76 -1.80 -11.32 1.39
CA SER A 76 -0.63 -11.28 0.49
C SER A 76 0.16 -9.97 0.63
N LEU A 77 -0.54 -8.83 0.68
CA LEU A 77 0.09 -7.52 0.80
C LEU A 77 0.70 -7.30 2.19
N TYR A 78 0.01 -7.65 3.26
CA TYR A 78 0.61 -7.58 4.59
C TYR A 78 1.81 -8.53 4.71
N GLN A 79 1.76 -9.73 4.13
CA GLN A 79 2.91 -10.64 4.12
C GLN A 79 4.12 -10.02 3.43
N SER A 80 3.93 -9.32 2.31
CA SER A 80 5.03 -8.61 1.64
C SER A 80 5.65 -7.49 2.49
N LEU A 81 4.86 -6.87 3.37
CA LEU A 81 5.29 -5.78 4.26
C LEU A 81 5.82 -6.27 5.63
N SER A 82 5.63 -7.54 5.96
CA SER A 82 6.06 -8.15 7.24
C SER A 82 7.58 -8.21 7.44
N ALA A 83 8.34 -7.93 6.36
CA ALA A 83 9.79 -7.81 6.33
C ALA A 83 10.28 -6.40 5.95
N SER A 84 9.38 -5.40 5.94
CA SER A 84 9.74 -4.00 5.65
C SER A 84 10.89 -3.53 6.54
N ALA A 85 11.80 -2.73 5.96
CA ALA A 85 12.86 -2.09 6.71
C ALA A 85 12.32 -1.05 7.72
N ALA A 86 11.18 -0.43 7.41
CA ALA A 86 10.51 0.53 8.29
C ALA A 86 9.82 -0.19 9.46
N PRO A 87 10.27 -0.01 10.71
CA PRO A 87 9.72 -0.75 11.85
C PRO A 87 8.22 -0.56 12.06
N SER A 88 7.70 0.65 11.79
CA SER A 88 6.27 0.95 11.90
C SER A 88 5.42 0.13 10.93
N ILE A 89 5.80 0.12 9.64
CA ILE A 89 5.09 -0.63 8.59
C ILE A 89 5.16 -2.13 8.88
N ARG A 90 6.36 -2.62 9.26
CA ARG A 90 6.57 -4.02 9.62
C ARG A 90 5.67 -4.46 10.78
N SER A 91 5.60 -3.67 11.85
CA SER A 91 4.75 -3.97 13.01
C SER A 91 3.27 -3.96 12.66
N ILE A 92 2.79 -2.97 11.90
CA ILE A 92 1.39 -2.91 11.45
C ILE A 92 1.04 -4.14 10.61
N ALA A 93 1.89 -4.48 9.64
CA ALA A 93 1.65 -5.61 8.75
C ALA A 93 1.57 -6.94 9.51
N ARG A 94 2.51 -7.19 10.43
CA ARG A 94 2.48 -8.37 11.30
C ARG A 94 1.24 -8.41 12.18
N GLN A 95 0.88 -7.30 12.81
CA GLN A 95 -0.34 -7.20 13.62
C GLN A 95 -1.59 -7.56 12.81
N GLN A 96 -1.70 -7.09 11.57
CA GLN A 96 -2.84 -7.37 10.70
C GLN A 96 -2.88 -8.82 10.22
N LEU A 97 -1.71 -9.45 9.98
CA LEU A 97 -1.65 -10.89 9.71
C LEU A 97 -2.12 -11.72 10.91
N GLY A 98 -1.74 -11.32 12.13
CA GLY A 98 -2.25 -11.93 13.37
C GLY A 98 -3.77 -11.83 13.48
N VAL A 99 -4.36 -10.66 13.21
CA VAL A 99 -5.81 -10.45 13.19
C VAL A 99 -6.49 -11.33 12.13
N LEU A 100 -5.93 -11.40 10.92
CA LEU A 100 -6.47 -12.23 9.83
C LEU A 100 -6.42 -13.73 10.18
N ALA A 101 -5.35 -14.20 10.82
CA ALA A 101 -5.20 -15.57 11.26
C ALA A 101 -6.22 -15.93 12.36
N ASP A 102 -6.43 -15.03 13.32
CA ASP A 102 -7.45 -15.17 14.36
C ASP A 102 -8.87 -15.23 13.76
N GLN A 103 -9.19 -14.30 12.84
CA GLN A 103 -10.47 -14.29 12.10
C GLN A 103 -10.71 -15.57 11.29
N ALA A 104 -9.64 -16.25 10.85
CA ALA A 104 -9.70 -17.52 10.14
C ALA A 104 -9.79 -18.75 11.07
N ASN A 105 -9.90 -18.57 12.40
CA ASN A 105 -9.79 -19.60 13.42
C ASN A 105 -8.48 -20.41 13.32
N GLN A 106 -7.36 -19.73 13.04
CA GLN A 106 -6.01 -20.30 12.96
C GLN A 106 -5.09 -19.64 14.01
N PRO A 107 -5.37 -19.79 15.31
CA PRO A 107 -4.66 -19.08 16.38
C PRO A 107 -3.16 -19.43 16.45
N GLU A 108 -2.77 -20.64 16.06
CA GLU A 108 -1.35 -21.04 16.03
C GLU A 108 -0.56 -20.20 15.02
N LYS A 109 -1.15 -19.86 13.87
CA LYS A 109 -0.52 -18.96 12.89
C LYS A 109 -0.54 -17.51 13.33
N ALA A 110 -1.52 -17.10 14.14
CA ALA A 110 -1.54 -15.74 14.69
C ALA A 110 -0.32 -15.49 15.58
N LEU A 111 0.12 -16.48 16.35
CA LEU A 111 1.30 -16.41 17.21
C LEU A 111 2.61 -16.24 16.46
N GLU A 112 2.71 -16.69 15.20
CA GLU A 112 3.91 -16.50 14.38
C GLU A 112 4.14 -15.03 13.99
N HIS A 113 3.13 -14.18 14.16
CA HIS A 113 3.18 -12.76 13.78
C HIS A 113 3.45 -11.81 14.96
N PHE A 114 3.42 -12.29 16.21
CA PHE A 114 3.73 -11.51 17.41
C PHE A 114 5.16 -11.78 17.90
#